data_AF-A0A534XX09-F1
#
_entry.id   AF-A0A534XX09-F1
#
_cell.length_a   1.000
_cell.length_b   1.000
_cell.length_c   1.000
_cell.angle_alpha   90.00
_cell.angle_beta   90.00
_cell.angle_gamma   90.00
#
_symmetry.space_group_name_H-M   'P 1'
#
loop_
_entity.id
_entity.type
_entity.pdbx_description
1 polymer ?
#
loop_
_entity_poly.entity_id
_entity_poly.type
_entity_poly.pdbx_seq_one_letter_code
_entity_poly.pdbx_strand_id
1 'polypeptide(L)'
;MQGNAPAPEILRFRASRADLAALVKQKAAALGFDLCGIARAEPLDPARFDRWLERGWDGPSISYVRERRAERLDPSLLLPGARAVIAVAASYAPDLPEPAAGGELRVARYAQ
;
A
#
# COMPACT_ATOMS: atom_id res chain seq x y z
N MET A 1 15.52 -19.17 37.83
CA MET A 1 15.12 -17.76 37.58
C MET A 1 15.40 -17.43 36.13
N GLN A 2 14.39 -17.49 35.26
CA GLN A 2 14.44 -16.90 33.93
C GLN A 2 13.08 -16.26 33.69
N GLY A 3 13.10 -14.93 33.62
CA GLY A 3 11.93 -14.09 33.53
C GLY A 3 11.21 -14.33 32.21
N ASN A 4 9.95 -14.74 32.33
CA ASN A 4 8.99 -14.68 31.25
C ASN A 4 8.76 -13.20 30.92
N ALA A 5 9.29 -12.72 29.79
CA ALA A 5 8.93 -11.41 29.29
C ALA A 5 7.40 -11.42 29.04
N PRO A 6 6.64 -10.46 29.58
CA PRO A 6 5.20 -10.46 29.35
C PRO A 6 4.94 -10.32 27.85
N ALA A 7 4.08 -11.19 27.31
CA ALA A 7 3.53 -11.02 25.96
C ALA A 7 3.01 -9.59 25.82
N PRO A 8 3.22 -8.91 24.68
CA PRO A 8 2.77 -7.54 24.51
C PRO A 8 1.27 -7.48 24.84
N GLU A 9 0.92 -6.56 25.75
CA GLU A 9 -0.46 -6.29 26.13
C GLU A 9 -1.23 -5.92 24.87
N ILE A 10 -1.97 -6.88 24.31
CA ILE A 10 -2.93 -6.60 23.26
C ILE A 10 -3.96 -5.70 23.93
N LEU A 11 -3.84 -4.39 23.71
CA LEU A 11 -4.82 -3.37 24.10
C LEU A 11 -6.20 -3.96 23.78
N ARG A 12 -6.92 -4.38 24.83
CA ARG A 12 -8.31 -4.82 24.73
C ARG A 12 -9.14 -3.57 24.49
N PHE A 13 -9.08 -3.07 23.27
CA PHE A 13 -9.84 -1.93 22.85
C PHE A 13 -11.30 -2.36 22.75
N ARG A 14 -12.17 -1.79 23.60
CA ARG A 14 -13.62 -1.78 23.37
C ARG A 14 -13.99 -0.87 22.17
N ALA A 15 -13.13 -0.79 21.15
CA ALA A 15 -13.34 0.06 19.99
C ALA A 15 -14.18 -0.68 18.99
N SER A 16 -15.11 0.05 18.39
CA SER A 16 -15.71 -0.38 17.14
C SER A 16 -14.65 -0.40 16.03
N ARG A 17 -14.96 -1.09 14.93
CA ARG A 17 -14.11 -1.06 13.72
C ARG A 17 -13.95 0.38 13.18
N ALA A 18 -14.96 1.23 13.39
CA ALA A 18 -14.93 2.62 12.97
C ALA A 18 -13.91 3.42 13.79
N ASP A 19 -13.86 3.20 15.11
CA ASP A 19 -12.88 3.88 15.98
C ASP A 19 -11.44 3.47 15.63
N LEU A 20 -11.20 2.18 15.38
CA LEU A 20 -9.89 1.70 14.94
C LEU A 20 -9.51 2.29 13.57
N ALA A 21 -10.46 2.36 12.63
CA ALA A 21 -10.22 2.97 11.31
C ALA A 21 -9.89 4.46 11.42
N ALA A 22 -10.58 5.19 12.30
CA ALA A 22 -10.30 6.60 12.56
C ALA A 22 -8.91 6.78 13.16
N LEU A 23 -8.53 5.96 14.15
CA LEU A 23 -7.22 6.00 14.77
C LEU A 23 -6.09 5.75 13.77
N VAL A 24 -6.24 4.74 12.90
CA VAL A 24 -5.27 4.44 11.84
C VAL A 24 -5.10 5.62 10.89
N LYS A 25 -6.20 6.21 10.43
CA LYS A 25 -6.16 7.37 9.52
C LYS A 25 -5.53 8.60 10.18
N GLN A 26 -5.85 8.86 11.45
CA GLN A 26 -5.24 9.94 12.22
C GLN A 26 -3.73 9.72 12.37
N LYS A 27 -3.30 8.48 12.66
CA LYS A 27 -1.88 8.14 12.77
C LYS A 27 -1.16 8.29 11.44
N ALA A 28 -1.77 7.87 10.32
CA ALA A 28 -1.21 8.05 8.98
C ALA A 28 -0.98 9.54 8.65
N ALA A 29 -1.99 10.39 8.91
CA ALA A 29 -1.85 11.84 8.72
C ALA A 29 -0.75 12.44 9.61
N ALA A 30 -0.69 12.04 10.89
CA ALA A 30 0.36 12.50 11.81
C ALA A 30 1.78 12.05 11.41
N LEU A 31 1.89 10.97 10.63
CA LEU A 31 3.16 10.50 10.06
C LEU A 31 3.51 11.17 8.73
N GLY A 32 2.66 12.07 8.21
CA GLY A 32 2.91 12.84 6.98
C GLY A 32 2.38 12.19 5.70
N PHE A 33 1.51 11.19 5.77
CA PHE A 33 0.81 10.69 4.57
C PHE A 33 -0.36 11.61 4.20
N ASP A 34 -0.51 11.91 2.92
CA ASP A 34 -1.59 12.75 2.39
C ASP A 34 -2.94 12.01 2.38
N LEU A 35 -2.93 10.71 2.11
CA LEU A 35 -4.14 9.88 2.06
C LEU A 35 -3.95 8.56 2.79
N CYS A 36 -5.04 8.06 3.37
CA CYS A 36 -5.11 6.74 4.00
C CYS A 36 -6.48 6.08 3.75
N GLY A 37 -6.46 4.95 3.04
CA GLY A 37 -7.60 4.08 2.77
C GLY A 37 -7.50 2.77 3.54
N ILE A 38 -8.64 2.15 3.82
CA ILE A 38 -8.72 0.83 4.46
C ILE A 38 -9.74 -0.01 3.68
N ALA A 39 -9.31 -1.19 3.24
CA ALA A 39 -10.15 -2.15 2.52
C ALA A 39 -10.16 -3.50 3.26
N ARG A 40 -11.13 -4.36 2.93
CA ARG A 40 -11.12 -5.75 3.39
C ARG A 40 -9.99 -6.51 2.68
N ALA A 41 -9.33 -7.40 3.40
CA ALA A 41 -8.34 -8.31 2.84
C ALA A 41 -9.06 -9.56 2.31
N GLU A 42 -9.66 -9.44 1.12
CA GLU A 42 -10.42 -10.49 0.46
C GLU A 42 -9.99 -10.61 -1.01
N PRO A 43 -10.27 -11.75 -1.67
CA PRO A 43 -9.95 -11.93 -3.07
C PRO A 43 -10.55 -10.83 -3.96
N LEU A 44 -9.75 -10.32 -4.88
CA LEU A 44 -10.07 -9.25 -5.82
C LEU A 44 -10.56 -9.82 -7.15
N ASP A 45 -11.40 -9.06 -7.87
CA ASP A 45 -11.79 -9.40 -9.25
C ASP A 45 -10.56 -9.39 -10.17
N PRO A 46 -10.21 -10.52 -10.81
CA PRO A 46 -9.05 -10.60 -11.67
C PRO A 46 -9.23 -9.90 -13.01
N ALA A 47 -10.46 -9.60 -13.44
CA ALA A 47 -10.76 -9.28 -14.84
C ALA A 47 -9.94 -8.09 -15.38
N ARG A 48 -9.73 -7.04 -14.56
CA ARG A 48 -8.92 -5.89 -14.98
C ARG A 48 -7.43 -6.22 -15.05
N PHE A 49 -6.93 -7.01 -14.10
CA PHE A 49 -5.51 -7.39 -14.07
C PHE A 49 -5.18 -8.37 -15.19
N ASP A 50 -6.05 -9.32 -15.46
CA ASP A 50 -5.87 -10.28 -16.55
C ASP A 50 -5.88 -9.60 -17.90
N ARG A 51 -6.83 -8.70 -18.16
CA ARG A 51 -6.83 -7.90 -19.40
C ARG A 51 -5.55 -7.06 -19.54
N TRP A 52 -4.98 -6.59 -18.44
CA TRP A 52 -3.72 -5.85 -18.45
C TRP A 52 -2.54 -6.77 -18.82
N LEU A 53 -2.49 -7.98 -18.25
CA LEU A 53 -1.48 -9.00 -18.56
C LEU A 53 -1.60 -9.54 -19.98
N GLU A 54 -2.82 -9.76 -20.49
CA GLU A 54 -3.06 -10.25 -21.86
C GLU A 54 -2.54 -9.28 -22.92
N ARG A 55 -2.53 -7.97 -22.61
CA ARG A 55 -1.98 -6.93 -23.49
C ARG A 55 -0.45 -6.85 -23.47
N GLY A 56 0.21 -7.69 -22.67
CA GLY A 56 1.67 -7.68 -22.52
C GLY A 56 2.20 -6.38 -21.89
N TRP A 57 1.37 -5.68 -21.12
CA TRP A 57 1.74 -4.40 -20.49
C TRP A 57 2.67 -4.57 -19.29
N ASP A 58 2.87 -5.81 -18.82
CA ASP A 58 4.01 -6.18 -17.98
C ASP A 58 5.34 -6.04 -18.72
N GLY A 59 5.39 -6.15 -20.04
CA GLY A 59 6.67 -6.06 -20.74
C GLY A 59 7.68 -7.13 -20.28
N PRO A 60 8.91 -7.11 -20.85
CA PRO A 60 9.85 -8.22 -20.69
C PRO A 60 10.58 -8.24 -19.34
N SER A 61 10.70 -7.10 -18.65
CA SER A 61 11.60 -6.93 -17.49
C SER A 61 10.91 -7.04 -16.12
N ILE A 62 9.59 -7.25 -16.05
CA ILE A 62 8.84 -7.39 -14.79
C ILE A 62 8.00 -8.68 -14.75
N SER A 63 8.56 -9.79 -15.23
CA SER A 63 7.91 -11.12 -15.24
C SER A 63 7.36 -11.55 -13.88
N TYR A 64 8.02 -11.13 -12.79
CA TYR A 64 7.59 -11.37 -11.41
C TYR A 64 6.16 -10.89 -11.12
N VAL A 65 5.66 -9.90 -11.87
CA VAL A 65 4.28 -9.41 -11.74
C VAL A 65 3.28 -10.51 -12.08
N ARG A 66 3.55 -11.25 -13.17
CA ARG A 66 2.74 -12.37 -13.63
C ARG A 66 2.95 -13.61 -12.76
N GLU A 67 4.18 -13.91 -12.39
CA GLU A 67 4.54 -15.08 -11.57
C GLU A 67 3.80 -15.09 -10.23
N ARG A 68 3.63 -13.93 -9.60
CA ARG A 68 2.92 -13.78 -8.32
C ARG A 68 1.47 -13.29 -8.47
N ARG A 69 0.83 -13.59 -9.61
CA ARG A 69 -0.55 -13.18 -9.89
C ARG A 69 -1.53 -13.55 -8.77
N ALA A 70 -1.48 -14.78 -8.26
CA ALA A 70 -2.42 -15.25 -7.24
C ALA A 70 -2.35 -14.39 -5.96
N GLU A 71 -1.14 -14.11 -5.48
CA GLU A 71 -0.92 -13.29 -4.28
C GLU A 71 -1.33 -11.82 -4.45
N ARG A 72 -1.30 -11.31 -5.70
CA ARG A 72 -1.79 -9.95 -6.02
C ARG A 72 -3.30 -9.85 -5.97
N LEU A 73 -3.98 -10.95 -6.25
CA LEU A 73 -5.43 -11.02 -6.26
C LEU A 73 -5.98 -11.45 -4.90
N ASP A 74 -5.20 -12.15 -4.09
CA ASP A 74 -5.62 -12.59 -2.77
C ASP A 74 -4.56 -12.25 -1.70
N PRO A 75 -4.78 -11.18 -0.92
CA PRO A 75 -3.89 -10.79 0.17
C PRO A 75 -3.70 -11.87 1.25
N SER A 76 -4.63 -12.82 1.39
CA SER A 76 -4.54 -13.89 2.39
C SER A 76 -3.43 -14.91 2.08
N LEU A 77 -3.03 -15.02 0.81
CA LEU A 77 -1.91 -15.86 0.37
C LEU A 77 -0.56 -15.24 0.76
N LEU A 78 -0.48 -13.91 0.89
CA LEU A 78 0.72 -13.21 1.31
C LEU A 78 0.85 -13.17 2.84
N LEU A 79 -0.27 -12.92 3.54
CA LEU A 79 -0.30 -12.85 5.00
C LEU A 79 -1.53 -13.59 5.54
N PRO A 80 -1.36 -14.85 6.00
CA PRO A 80 -2.44 -15.65 6.56
C PRO A 80 -3.13 -14.94 7.73
N GLY A 81 -4.46 -14.88 7.68
CA GLY A 81 -5.28 -14.24 8.72
C GLY A 81 -5.40 -12.72 8.60
N ALA A 82 -4.84 -12.09 7.54
CA ALA A 82 -5.09 -10.69 7.24
C ALA A 82 -6.60 -10.42 7.10
N ARG A 83 -7.09 -9.36 7.75
CA ARG A 83 -8.52 -8.97 7.73
C ARG A 83 -8.77 -7.65 7.03
N ALA A 84 -7.75 -6.82 6.91
CA ALA A 84 -7.81 -5.52 6.28
C ALA A 84 -6.47 -5.18 5.65
N VAL A 85 -6.52 -4.38 4.58
CA VAL A 85 -5.36 -3.75 3.95
C VAL A 85 -5.44 -2.25 4.22
N ILE A 86 -4.36 -1.68 4.74
CA ILE A 86 -4.21 -0.24 4.91
C ILE A 86 -3.35 0.26 3.75
N ALA A 87 -3.90 1.15 2.94
CA ALA A 87 -3.21 1.76 1.82
C ALA A 87 -2.98 3.25 2.12
N VAL A 88 -1.73 3.70 2.04
CA VAL A 88 -1.36 5.10 2.25
C VAL A 88 -0.79 5.69 0.96
N ALA A 89 -0.96 7.00 0.76
CA ALA A 89 -0.34 7.72 -0.33
C ALA A 89 0.41 8.94 0.21
N ALA A 90 1.57 9.20 -0.39
CA ALA A 90 2.35 10.41 -0.19
C ALA A 90 2.62 11.02 -1.57
N SER A 91 2.32 12.30 -1.71
CA SER A 91 2.68 13.12 -2.86
C SER A 91 4.19 13.30 -2.86
N TYR A 92 4.81 12.99 -3.99
CA TYR A 92 6.20 13.29 -4.27
C TYR A 92 6.32 14.55 -5.14
N ALA A 93 5.28 15.38 -5.22
CA ALA A 93 5.36 16.65 -5.92
C ALA A 93 6.36 17.56 -5.18
N PRO A 94 7.48 17.95 -5.80
CA PRO A 94 8.40 18.89 -5.18
C PRO A 94 7.74 20.26 -5.08
N ASP A 95 8.06 20.99 -4.02
CA ASP A 95 7.76 22.42 -3.86
C ASP A 95 8.60 23.31 -4.81
N LEU A 96 9.12 22.74 -5.88
CA LEU A 96 9.96 23.41 -6.85
C LEU A 96 9.11 24.07 -7.94
N PRO A 97 9.47 25.28 -8.39
CA PRO A 97 8.85 25.88 -9.56
C PRO A 97 8.97 24.95 -10.77
N GLU A 98 7.96 24.98 -11.65
CA GLU A 98 8.02 24.26 -12.92
C GLU A 98 9.32 24.62 -13.65
N PRO A 99 10.09 23.62 -14.14
CA PRO A 99 11.32 23.90 -14.86
C PRO A 99 11.03 24.80 -16.05
N ALA A 100 11.89 25.81 -16.23
CA ALA A 100 11.73 26.79 -17.29
C ALA A 100 11.65 26.08 -18.65
N ALA A 101 10.79 26.58 -19.53
CA ALA A 101 10.64 26.06 -20.89
C ALA A 101 11.89 26.38 -21.73
N GLY A 102 12.99 25.66 -21.51
CA GLY A 102 14.24 25.87 -22.23
C GLY A 102 15.25 24.76 -21.98
N GLY A 103 15.36 23.81 -22.91
CA GLY A 103 16.53 22.95 -23.12
C GLY A 103 16.96 21.96 -22.02
N GLU A 104 16.39 22.02 -20.82
CA GLU A 104 16.84 21.18 -19.70
C GLU A 104 16.30 19.75 -19.78
N LEU A 105 17.17 18.78 -19.46
CA LEU A 105 16.81 17.38 -19.32
C LEU A 105 15.84 17.21 -18.15
N ARG A 106 14.79 16.42 -18.37
CA ARG A 106 13.75 16.17 -17.37
C ARG A 106 14.00 14.85 -16.66
N VAL A 107 14.09 14.90 -15.34
CA VAL A 107 14.06 13.73 -14.46
C VAL A 107 12.64 13.57 -13.91
N ALA A 108 12.17 12.33 -13.78
CA ALA A 108 10.86 12.07 -13.18
C ALA A 108 10.84 12.52 -11.71
N ARG A 109 9.76 13.17 -11.26
CA ARG A 109 9.65 13.78 -9.91
C ARG A 109 9.91 12.80 -8.76
N TYR A 110 9.57 11.52 -8.93
CA TYR A 110 9.84 10.49 -7.90
C TYR A 110 11.33 10.09 -7.81
N ALA A 111 12.17 10.52 -8.76
CA ALA A 111 13.58 10.18 -8.87
C ALA A 111 14.50 11.43 -8.82
N GLN A 112 13.94 12.57 -8.43
CA GLN A 112 14.69 13.81 -8.18
C GLN A 112 15.34 13.80 -6.80
#